data_AF-A0A941E3K8-F1
#
_entry.id   AF-A0A941E3K8-F1
#
_cell.length_a   1.000
_cell.length_b   1.000
_cell.length_c   1.000
_cell.angle_alpha   90.00
_cell.angle_beta   90.00
_cell.angle_gamma   90.00
#
_symmetry.space_group_name_H-M   'P 1'
#
loop_
_entity.id
_entity.type
_entity.pdbx_description
1 polymer ?
#
loop_
_entity_poly.entity_id
_entity_poly.type
_entity_poly.pdbx_seq_one_letter_code
_entity_poly.pdbx_strand_id
1 'polypeptide(L)'
;MLKPPIAHFNPLAQVNIHPLFDSHQCVVIDDFLLNPEEIVAYASQSRAAFRYDHDNYFPGLEMNMGRHFALQFEQFFMLKLRRYFGVRRNLGSACRLSMTTLQCDQLQPLQRLCHRDAETLPADMGIGASVVYLFDQPELGGTCFFRPLQALDTIRGFLQQAANEDNAKLDEQLRQAPSYCFQSNPWFELRHTIAAKWNRAIFYEGTVFHAAHITDARLLSDQVLQSRLCLNAFFRFKKQAMQT
;
A
#
# COMPACT_ATOMS: atom_id res chain seq x y z
N MET A 1 -22.26 -6.37 -14.44
CA MET A 1 -21.32 -5.70 -13.52
C MET A 1 -21.34 -4.21 -13.78
N LEU A 2 -21.39 -3.38 -12.73
CA LEU A 2 -21.26 -1.93 -12.84
C LEU A 2 -19.86 -1.59 -13.34
N LYS A 3 -19.77 -0.65 -14.28
CA LYS A 3 -18.48 -0.14 -14.75
C LYS A 3 -17.86 0.77 -13.67
N PRO A 4 -16.55 0.67 -13.41
CA PRO A 4 -15.85 1.62 -12.55
C PRO A 4 -16.06 3.07 -13.03
N PRO A 5 -16.14 4.05 -12.11
CA PRO A 5 -16.23 5.46 -12.46
C PRO A 5 -14.93 5.96 -13.12
N ILE A 6 -14.98 7.17 -13.66
CA ILE A 6 -13.79 7.87 -14.16
C ILE A 6 -13.04 8.46 -12.95
N ALA A 7 -11.73 8.25 -12.89
CA ALA A 7 -10.87 8.89 -11.91
C ALA A 7 -10.58 10.33 -12.33
N HIS A 8 -11.36 11.27 -11.80
CA HIS A 8 -11.12 12.70 -11.99
C HIS A 8 -10.05 13.18 -11.00
N PHE A 9 -8.82 13.37 -11.47
CA PHE A 9 -7.72 13.89 -10.65
C PHE A 9 -7.81 15.41 -10.51
N ASN A 10 -7.56 15.93 -9.31
CA ASN A 10 -7.55 17.36 -9.04
C ASN A 10 -6.33 18.03 -9.72
N PRO A 11 -6.52 18.93 -10.70
CA PRO A 11 -5.42 19.56 -11.43
C PRO A 11 -4.61 20.54 -10.57
N LEU A 12 -5.17 21.00 -9.44
CA LEU A 12 -4.55 21.92 -8.49
C LEU A 12 -3.86 21.19 -7.33
N ALA A 13 -3.96 19.87 -7.25
CA ALA A 13 -3.39 19.11 -6.16
C ALA A 13 -1.87 19.27 -6.11
N GLN A 14 -1.37 19.63 -4.93
CA GLN A 14 0.05 19.89 -4.72
C GLN A 14 0.81 18.60 -4.41
N VAL A 15 1.99 18.49 -5.01
CA VAL A 15 2.91 17.38 -4.78
C VAL A 15 3.84 17.74 -3.64
N ASN A 16 3.70 17.05 -2.50
CA ASN A 16 4.58 17.19 -1.34
C ASN A 16 5.51 15.98 -1.27
N ILE A 17 6.80 16.22 -1.04
CA ILE A 17 7.80 15.17 -0.93
C ILE A 17 8.17 15.00 0.54
N HIS A 18 7.96 13.79 1.06
CA HIS A 18 8.36 13.39 2.39
C HIS A 18 9.60 12.50 2.27
N PRO A 19 10.79 13.01 2.63
CA PRO A 19 12.00 12.20 2.65
C PRO A 19 11.82 11.00 3.60
N LEU A 20 12.26 9.83 3.14
CA LEU A 20 12.40 8.64 3.98
C LEU A 20 13.90 8.44 4.27
N PHE A 21 14.32 7.19 4.46
CA PHE A 21 15.71 6.79 4.66
C PHE A 21 16.34 6.31 3.34
N ASP A 22 17.67 6.22 3.30
CA ASP A 22 18.44 5.66 2.17
C ASP A 22 18.05 6.27 0.80
N SER A 23 17.81 7.59 0.77
CA SER A 23 17.39 8.38 -0.39
C SER A 23 16.01 8.03 -0.96
N HIS A 24 15.25 7.16 -0.31
CA HIS A 24 13.84 6.94 -0.64
C HIS A 24 12.98 8.13 -0.21
N GLN A 25 11.81 8.23 -0.81
CA GLN A 25 10.83 9.26 -0.53
C GLN A 25 9.41 8.72 -0.67
N CYS A 26 8.48 9.35 0.04
CA CYS A 26 7.06 9.19 -0.16
C CYS A 26 6.52 10.49 -0.74
N VAL A 27 5.85 10.40 -1.89
CA VAL A 27 5.11 11.52 -2.47
C VAL A 27 3.73 11.54 -1.86
N VAL A 28 3.32 12.66 -1.29
CA VAL A 28 2.01 12.87 -0.66
C VAL A 28 1.24 13.93 -1.44
N ILE A 29 0.00 13.63 -1.78
CA ILE A 29 -0.91 14.53 -2.50
C ILE A 29 -2.24 14.55 -1.75
N ASP A 30 -2.58 15.69 -1.17
CA ASP A 30 -3.89 15.94 -0.57
C ASP A 30 -4.88 16.38 -1.65
N ASP A 31 -6.18 16.19 -1.37
CA ASP A 31 -7.29 16.52 -2.28
C ASP A 31 -7.07 15.92 -3.68
N PHE A 32 -6.66 14.65 -3.72
CA PHE A 32 -6.11 13.98 -4.90
C PHE A 32 -7.14 13.83 -6.03
N LEU A 33 -8.36 13.42 -5.71
CA LEU A 33 -9.48 13.27 -6.63
C LEU A 33 -10.44 14.44 -6.51
N LEU A 34 -11.12 14.82 -7.59
CA LEU A 34 -12.19 15.81 -7.58
C LEU A 34 -13.49 15.27 -6.97
N ASN A 35 -13.82 14.00 -7.28
CA ASN A 35 -15.05 13.34 -6.84
C ASN A 35 -14.75 11.97 -6.17
N PRO A 36 -13.97 11.91 -5.07
CA PRO A 36 -13.63 10.65 -4.40
C PRO A 36 -14.86 9.85 -3.93
N GLU A 37 -15.97 10.51 -3.65
CA GLU A 37 -17.25 9.98 -3.21
C GLU A 37 -17.90 9.09 -4.28
N GLU A 38 -17.66 9.37 -5.57
CA GLU A 38 -18.13 8.49 -6.67
C GLU A 38 -17.44 7.12 -6.61
N ILE A 39 -16.18 7.07 -6.18
CA ILE A 39 -15.45 5.81 -5.98
C ILE A 39 -16.01 5.06 -4.78
N VAL A 40 -16.33 5.75 -3.68
CA VAL A 40 -16.95 5.14 -2.49
C VAL A 40 -18.36 4.64 -2.79
N ALA A 41 -19.15 5.40 -3.55
CA ALA A 41 -20.47 4.98 -4.02
C ALA A 41 -20.36 3.74 -4.91
N TYR A 42 -19.40 3.70 -5.84
CA TYR A 42 -19.12 2.53 -6.66
C TYR A 42 -18.71 1.32 -5.83
N ALA A 43 -17.85 1.50 -4.82
CA ALA A 43 -17.45 0.45 -3.89
C ALA A 43 -18.66 -0.13 -3.15
N SER A 44 -19.56 0.74 -2.69
CA SER A 44 -20.80 0.35 -1.98
C SER A 44 -21.74 -0.44 -2.88
N GLN A 45 -22.01 0.05 -4.10
CA GLN A 45 -22.85 -0.63 -5.08
C GLN A 45 -22.24 -1.96 -5.57
N SER A 46 -20.91 -2.06 -5.53
CA SER A 46 -20.15 -3.23 -5.94
C SER A 46 -19.66 -4.06 -4.75
N ARG A 47 -20.24 -3.91 -3.56
CA ARG A 47 -19.81 -4.62 -2.34
C ARG A 47 -19.73 -6.13 -2.53
N ALA A 48 -20.65 -6.69 -3.33
CA ALA A 48 -20.71 -8.10 -3.67
C ALA A 48 -19.58 -8.58 -4.60
N ALA A 49 -18.69 -7.71 -5.10
CA ALA A 49 -17.54 -8.08 -5.92
C ALA A 49 -16.20 -8.09 -5.15
N PHE A 50 -16.19 -7.61 -3.90
CA PHE A 50 -15.03 -7.72 -3.01
C PHE A 50 -14.80 -9.17 -2.58
N ARG A 51 -13.56 -9.65 -2.69
CA ARG A 51 -13.16 -11.02 -2.38
C ARG A 51 -11.92 -11.03 -1.51
N TYR A 52 -11.83 -12.02 -0.64
CA TYR A 52 -10.57 -12.38 -0.03
C TYR A 52 -9.73 -13.13 -1.07
N ASP A 53 -8.49 -12.72 -1.25
CA ASP A 53 -7.55 -13.36 -2.15
C ASP A 53 -6.51 -14.12 -1.31
N HIS A 54 -6.64 -15.45 -1.28
CA HIS A 54 -5.76 -16.31 -0.48
C HIS A 54 -4.34 -16.42 -1.05
N ASP A 55 -4.15 -16.03 -2.31
CA ASP A 55 -2.85 -16.05 -2.97
C ASP A 55 -2.03 -14.78 -2.70
N ASN A 56 -2.62 -13.80 -2.01
CA ASN A 56 -1.94 -12.59 -1.59
C ASN A 56 -2.02 -12.39 -0.06
N TYR A 57 -1.07 -11.62 0.48
CA TYR A 57 -0.99 -11.35 1.92
C TYR A 57 -1.73 -10.06 2.31
N PHE A 58 -2.75 -9.64 1.56
CA PHE A 58 -3.57 -8.51 1.98
C PHE A 58 -4.55 -8.95 3.09
N PRO A 59 -4.59 -8.27 4.26
CA PRO A 59 -5.41 -8.69 5.40
C PRO A 59 -6.87 -8.23 5.28
N GLY A 60 -7.53 -8.59 4.18
CA GLY A 60 -8.94 -8.26 3.98
C GLY A 60 -9.45 -8.48 2.57
N LEU A 61 -10.45 -7.70 2.18
CA LEU A 61 -11.17 -7.86 0.93
C LEU A 61 -10.68 -6.90 -0.13
N GLU A 62 -10.50 -7.38 -1.35
CA GLU A 62 -10.10 -6.57 -2.50
C GLU A 62 -11.08 -6.71 -3.68
N MET A 63 -11.15 -5.67 -4.51
CA MET A 63 -11.91 -5.65 -5.75
C MET A 63 -11.07 -5.00 -6.85
N ASN A 64 -10.82 -5.75 -7.93
CA ASN A 64 -10.10 -5.25 -9.09
C ASN A 64 -10.90 -4.16 -9.82
N MET A 65 -10.28 -3.00 -10.04
CA MET A 65 -10.90 -1.85 -10.73
C MET A 65 -10.80 -1.93 -12.26
N GLY A 66 -10.13 -2.96 -12.78
CA GLY A 66 -10.00 -3.21 -14.21
C GLY A 66 -9.01 -2.29 -14.93
N ARG A 67 -8.63 -2.70 -16.14
CA ARG A 67 -7.58 -2.05 -16.94
C ARG A 67 -7.92 -0.59 -17.30
N HIS A 68 -9.18 -0.30 -17.61
CA HIS A 68 -9.59 1.06 -18.00
C HIS A 68 -9.40 2.06 -16.86
N PHE A 69 -9.68 1.64 -15.62
CA PHE A 69 -9.43 2.47 -14.45
C PHE A 69 -7.93 2.63 -14.20
N ALA A 70 -7.17 1.52 -14.25
CA ALA A 70 -5.72 1.55 -14.05
C ALA A 70 -4.97 2.46 -15.04
N LEU A 71 -5.40 2.51 -16.30
CA LEU A 71 -4.83 3.40 -17.32
C LEU A 71 -4.95 4.89 -16.95
N GLN A 72 -5.99 5.30 -16.24
CA GLN A 72 -6.16 6.69 -15.82
C GLN A 72 -5.13 7.07 -14.74
N PHE A 73 -4.91 6.18 -13.77
CA PHE A 73 -3.85 6.31 -12.76
C PHE A 73 -2.46 6.32 -13.40
N GLU A 74 -2.22 5.45 -14.38
CA GLU A 74 -0.97 5.43 -15.14
C GLU A 74 -0.70 6.75 -15.85
N GLN A 75 -1.71 7.34 -16.51
CA GLN A 75 -1.57 8.63 -17.17
C GLN A 75 -1.20 9.73 -16.17
N PHE A 76 -1.88 9.79 -15.02
CA PHE A 76 -1.54 10.73 -13.96
C PHE A 76 -0.09 10.51 -13.46
N PHE A 77 0.26 9.26 -13.14
CA PHE A 77 1.59 8.89 -12.64
C PHE A 77 2.69 9.29 -13.64
N MET A 78 2.50 8.99 -14.92
CA MET A 78 3.47 9.32 -15.96
C MET A 78 3.58 10.82 -16.24
N LEU A 79 2.48 11.56 -16.13
CA LEU A 79 2.46 13.01 -16.38
C LEU A 79 3.03 13.82 -15.20
N LYS A 80 2.64 13.47 -13.98
CA LYS A 80 2.91 14.27 -12.78
C LYS A 80 4.05 13.71 -11.95
N LEU A 81 4.20 12.39 -11.89
CA LEU A 81 5.04 11.73 -10.88
C LEU A 81 6.31 11.07 -11.40
N ARG A 82 6.40 10.74 -12.70
CA ARG A 82 7.53 9.97 -13.28
C ARG A 82 8.92 10.45 -12.85
N ARG A 83 9.12 11.76 -12.68
CA ARG A 83 10.40 12.36 -12.30
C ARG A 83 10.84 12.00 -10.89
N TYR A 84 9.90 11.85 -9.96
CA TYR A 84 10.18 11.51 -8.56
C TYR A 84 10.56 10.04 -8.38
N PHE A 85 10.28 9.20 -9.39
CA PHE A 85 10.55 7.76 -9.38
C PHE A 85 11.62 7.37 -10.41
N GLY A 86 12.25 8.35 -11.08
CA GLY A 86 13.23 8.10 -12.14
C GLY A 86 12.67 7.27 -13.29
N VAL A 87 11.37 7.37 -13.58
CA VAL A 87 10.68 6.51 -14.54
C VAL A 87 11.00 6.96 -15.96
N ARG A 88 11.45 6.03 -16.80
CA ARG A 88 11.63 6.22 -18.24
C ARG A 88 10.41 5.78 -19.03
N ARG A 89 9.87 4.60 -18.71
CA ARG A 89 8.73 4.00 -19.41
C ARG A 89 7.91 3.14 -18.46
N ASN A 90 6.59 3.29 -18.46
CA ASN A 90 5.70 2.37 -17.79
C ASN A 90 5.54 1.06 -18.58
N LEU A 91 5.46 -0.05 -17.86
CA LEU A 91 5.29 -1.41 -18.39
C LEU A 91 3.92 -1.98 -18.07
N GLY A 92 3.24 -1.44 -17.06
CA GLY A 92 1.87 -1.81 -16.72
C GLY A 92 1.42 -1.18 -15.41
N SER A 93 0.11 -1.14 -15.23
CA SER A 93 -0.55 -0.62 -14.04
C SER A 93 -1.70 -1.53 -13.61
N ALA A 94 -1.95 -1.59 -12.31
CA ALA A 94 -3.09 -2.27 -11.73
C ALA A 94 -3.71 -1.40 -10.64
N CYS A 95 -5.03 -1.45 -10.49
CA CYS A 95 -5.75 -0.75 -9.44
C CYS A 95 -6.76 -1.67 -8.78
N ARG A 96 -6.89 -1.54 -7.46
CA ARG A 96 -7.85 -2.29 -6.66
C ARG A 96 -8.41 -1.42 -5.54
N LEU A 97 -9.70 -1.56 -5.29
CA LEU A 97 -10.26 -1.14 -4.02
C LEU A 97 -10.00 -2.22 -2.99
N SER A 98 -9.75 -1.81 -1.76
CA SER A 98 -9.33 -2.70 -0.69
C SER A 98 -9.96 -2.26 0.63
N MET A 99 -10.38 -3.22 1.43
CA MET A 99 -10.88 -3.03 2.78
C MET A 99 -10.11 -3.97 3.69
N THR A 100 -9.34 -3.41 4.63
CA THR A 100 -8.70 -4.21 5.68
C THR A 100 -9.77 -4.61 6.69
N THR A 101 -9.94 -5.91 6.94
CA THR A 101 -11.07 -6.44 7.73
C THR A 101 -10.68 -7.48 8.77
N LEU A 102 -9.48 -8.06 8.68
CA LEU A 102 -9.06 -9.11 9.61
C LEU A 102 -8.75 -8.54 11.00
N GLN A 103 -9.16 -9.28 12.03
CA GLN A 103 -8.72 -9.04 13.41
C GLN A 103 -7.32 -9.60 13.64
N CYS A 104 -6.63 -9.15 14.68
CA CYS A 104 -5.23 -9.52 14.95
C CYS A 104 -4.99 -11.04 15.07
N ASP A 105 -5.96 -11.78 15.62
CA ASP A 105 -5.93 -13.24 15.77
C ASP A 105 -6.19 -14.00 14.47
N GLN A 106 -6.71 -13.32 13.44
CA GLN A 106 -6.94 -13.88 12.11
C GLN A 106 -5.76 -13.67 11.16
N LEU A 107 -4.79 -12.83 11.53
CA LEU A 107 -3.65 -12.51 10.69
C LEU A 107 -2.73 -13.72 10.52
N GLN A 108 -2.34 -14.00 9.28
CA GLN A 108 -1.23 -14.89 8.98
C GLN A 108 0.12 -14.22 9.31
N PRO A 109 1.20 -15.00 9.52
CA PRO A 109 2.50 -14.45 9.91
C PRO A 109 2.99 -13.28 9.04
N LEU A 110 2.91 -13.40 7.71
CA LEU A 110 3.35 -12.34 6.80
C LEU A 110 2.46 -11.09 6.82
N GLN A 111 1.19 -11.22 7.23
CA GLN A 111 0.28 -10.07 7.40
C GLN A 111 0.60 -9.24 8.65
N ARG A 112 1.43 -9.80 9.56
CA ARG A 112 1.89 -9.15 10.79
C ARG A 112 3.24 -8.44 10.64
N LEU A 113 3.84 -8.49 9.45
CA LEU A 113 5.15 -7.91 9.15
C LEU A 113 5.01 -6.80 8.09
N CYS A 114 5.99 -5.91 8.04
CA CYS A 114 6.11 -5.01 6.89
C CYS A 114 6.61 -5.78 5.66
N HIS A 115 6.22 -5.34 4.48
CA HIS A 115 6.52 -6.01 3.22
C HIS A 115 7.04 -5.05 2.15
N ARG A 116 7.51 -5.65 1.05
CA ARG A 116 7.84 -4.97 -0.21
C ARG A 116 6.94 -5.54 -1.30
N ASP A 117 6.51 -4.72 -2.24
CA ASP A 117 5.70 -5.14 -3.38
C ASP A 117 6.52 -5.90 -4.43
N ALA A 118 7.84 -5.75 -4.40
CA ALA A 118 8.77 -6.56 -5.16
C ALA A 118 9.99 -6.89 -4.32
N GLU A 119 10.32 -8.19 -4.27
CA GLU A 119 11.45 -8.67 -3.49
C GLU A 119 12.78 -8.48 -4.21
N THR A 120 12.81 -8.81 -5.50
CA THR A 120 13.93 -8.66 -6.42
C THR A 120 13.44 -8.08 -7.74
N LEU A 121 14.18 -7.11 -8.27
CA LEU A 121 13.92 -6.51 -9.57
C LEU A 121 15.24 -6.42 -10.34
N PRO A 122 15.22 -6.57 -11.67
CA PRO A 122 16.35 -6.18 -12.50
C PRO A 122 16.74 -4.73 -12.23
N ALA A 123 18.04 -4.41 -12.35
CA ALA A 123 18.56 -3.08 -12.04
C ALA A 123 17.90 -1.94 -12.85
N ASP A 124 17.40 -2.23 -14.07
CA ASP A 124 16.71 -1.26 -14.92
C ASP A 124 15.19 -1.18 -14.67
N MET A 125 14.67 -1.92 -13.68
CA MET A 125 13.24 -1.97 -13.36
C MET A 125 12.92 -1.32 -12.02
N GLY A 126 11.69 -0.86 -11.90
CA GLY A 126 11.12 -0.36 -10.66
C GLY A 126 9.65 -0.75 -10.51
N ILE A 127 9.20 -0.71 -9.27
CA ILE A 127 7.80 -0.81 -8.90
C ILE A 127 7.45 0.41 -8.05
N GLY A 128 6.33 1.04 -8.38
CA GLY A 128 5.71 2.08 -7.58
C GLY A 128 4.40 1.56 -7.02
N ALA A 129 4.08 1.95 -5.80
CA ALA A 129 2.80 1.68 -5.18
C ALA A 129 2.15 3.00 -4.76
N SER A 130 0.84 2.98 -4.66
CA SER A 130 0.03 4.09 -4.18
C SER A 130 -1.11 3.58 -3.33
N VAL A 131 -1.46 4.38 -2.33
CA VAL A 131 -2.64 4.20 -1.48
C VAL A 131 -3.38 5.53 -1.45
N VAL A 132 -4.64 5.53 -1.85
CA VAL A 132 -5.57 6.66 -1.63
C VAL A 132 -6.50 6.29 -0.49
N TYR A 133 -6.54 7.10 0.55
CA TYR A 133 -7.41 6.88 1.71
C TYR A 133 -8.81 7.43 1.41
N LEU A 134 -9.81 6.54 1.41
CA LEU A 134 -11.22 6.85 1.11
C LEU A 134 -12.08 6.60 2.35
N PHE A 135 -11.62 7.07 3.51
CA PHE A 135 -12.33 7.10 4.77
C PHE A 135 -11.96 8.38 5.53
N ASP A 136 -12.88 8.86 6.38
CA ASP A 136 -12.70 10.08 7.19
C ASP A 136 -12.70 9.76 8.69
N GLN A 137 -11.86 8.79 9.05
CA GLN A 137 -11.65 8.34 10.42
C GLN A 137 -10.14 8.12 10.65
N PRO A 138 -9.41 9.11 11.18
CA PRO A 138 -7.95 9.05 11.35
C PRO A 138 -7.44 7.85 12.16
N GLU A 139 -8.26 7.32 13.08
CA GLU A 139 -7.95 6.16 13.91
C GLU A 139 -7.81 4.86 13.10
N LEU A 140 -8.34 4.82 11.87
CA LEU A 140 -8.11 3.73 10.92
C LEU A 140 -6.71 3.80 10.28
N GLY A 141 -5.91 4.81 10.63
CA GLY A 141 -4.46 4.74 10.59
C GLY A 141 -3.80 5.51 9.45
N GLY A 142 -3.07 4.80 8.61
CA GLY A 142 -2.17 5.37 7.61
C GLY A 142 -1.24 4.31 7.05
N THR A 143 -0.02 4.72 6.71
CA THR A 143 1.04 3.82 6.22
C THR A 143 2.36 4.09 6.93
N CYS A 144 2.96 3.03 7.46
CA CYS A 144 4.29 3.03 8.06
C CYS A 144 5.36 2.62 7.06
N PHE A 145 6.56 3.18 7.21
CA PHE A 145 7.77 2.84 6.44
C PHE A 145 8.89 2.43 7.38
N PHE A 146 9.58 1.35 7.04
CA PHE A 146 10.51 0.68 7.92
C PHE A 146 11.87 0.47 7.28
N ARG A 147 12.94 0.64 8.06
CA ARG A 147 14.30 0.26 7.66
C ARG A 147 14.62 -1.13 8.21
N PRO A 148 15.14 -2.07 7.40
CA PRO A 148 15.60 -3.35 7.91
C PRO A 148 16.83 -3.14 8.81
N LEU A 149 16.87 -3.85 9.94
CA LEU A 149 17.99 -3.79 10.89
C LEU A 149 19.13 -4.77 10.55
N GLN A 150 18.89 -5.66 9.60
CA GLN A 150 19.86 -6.66 9.13
C GLN A 150 20.02 -6.60 7.61
N ALA A 151 21.04 -7.30 7.10
CA ALA A 151 21.26 -7.42 5.66
C ALA A 151 20.04 -8.03 4.96
N LEU A 152 19.76 -7.60 3.73
CA LEU A 152 18.56 -8.01 2.99
C LEU A 152 18.46 -9.52 2.77
N ASP A 153 19.58 -10.23 2.63
CA ASP A 153 19.58 -11.69 2.48
C ASP A 153 19.15 -12.39 3.78
N THR A 154 19.53 -11.85 4.94
CA THR A 154 19.07 -12.35 6.24
C THR A 154 17.59 -12.04 6.46
N ILE A 155 17.15 -10.84 6.09
CA ILE A 155 15.73 -10.47 6.12
C ILE A 155 14.91 -11.39 5.21
N ARG A 156 15.41 -11.72 4.01
CA ARG A 156 14.77 -12.67 3.10
C ARG A 156 14.59 -14.04 3.75
N GLY A 157 15.65 -14.58 4.37
CA GLY A 157 15.57 -15.85 5.07
C GLY A 157 14.52 -15.84 6.19
N PHE A 158 14.47 -14.76 6.98
CA PHE A 158 13.46 -14.57 8.01
C PHE A 158 12.03 -14.54 7.45
N LEU A 159 11.78 -13.77 6.38
CA LEU A 159 10.46 -13.70 5.75
C LEU A 159 10.03 -15.04 5.14
N GLN A 160 10.96 -15.76 4.50
CA GLN A 160 10.70 -17.11 3.97
C GLN A 160 10.37 -18.10 5.08
N GLN A 161 11.06 -18.01 6.22
CA GLN A 161 10.72 -18.81 7.39
C GLN A 161 9.32 -18.46 7.91
N ALA A 162 9.04 -17.17 8.13
CA ALA A 162 7.74 -16.70 8.59
C ALA A 162 6.57 -17.13 7.67
N ALA A 163 6.81 -17.19 6.35
CA ALA A 163 5.81 -17.66 5.39
C ALA A 163 5.42 -19.15 5.56
N ASN A 164 6.31 -19.96 6.16
CA ASN A 164 6.13 -21.41 6.31
C ASN A 164 5.86 -21.84 7.76
N GLU A 165 5.83 -20.90 8.69
CA GLU A 165 5.64 -21.15 10.12
C GLU A 165 4.25 -20.69 10.60
N ASP A 166 3.90 -21.03 11.84
CA ASP A 166 2.68 -20.54 12.47
C ASP A 166 2.92 -19.24 13.25
N ASN A 167 1.84 -18.65 13.76
CA ASN A 167 1.93 -17.42 14.55
C ASN A 167 2.69 -17.58 15.85
N ALA A 168 2.73 -18.76 16.47
CA ALA A 168 3.39 -18.96 17.76
C ALA A 168 4.91 -18.80 17.63
N LYS A 169 5.50 -19.36 16.57
CA LYS A 169 6.93 -19.14 16.28
C LYS A 169 7.26 -17.69 15.96
N LEU A 170 6.38 -17.01 15.21
CA LEU A 170 6.57 -15.60 14.92
C LEU A 170 6.49 -14.75 16.21
N ASP A 171 5.60 -15.08 17.15
CA ASP A 171 5.49 -14.40 18.44
C ASP A 171 6.80 -14.45 19.23
N GLU A 172 7.49 -15.61 19.23
CA GLU A 172 8.79 -15.76 19.88
C GLU A 172 9.87 -14.89 19.22
N GLN A 173 9.89 -14.85 17.88
CA GLN A 173 10.86 -14.06 17.11
C GLN A 173 10.64 -12.55 17.25
N LEU A 174 9.38 -12.11 17.28
CA LEU A 174 9.03 -10.69 17.45
C LEU A 174 8.99 -10.26 18.91
N ARG A 175 8.88 -11.22 19.84
CA ARG A 175 8.62 -11.00 21.27
C ARG A 175 7.36 -10.15 21.49
N GLN A 176 6.32 -10.43 20.72
CA GLN A 176 5.11 -9.62 20.68
C GLN A 176 3.88 -10.49 20.40
N ALA A 177 2.76 -10.17 21.05
CA ALA A 177 1.46 -10.75 20.73
C ALA A 177 1.00 -10.43 19.29
N PRO A 178 0.02 -11.17 18.73
CA PRO A 178 -0.57 -10.88 17.43
C PRO A 178 -1.01 -9.43 17.26
N SER A 179 -0.44 -8.75 16.27
CA SER A 179 -0.79 -7.40 15.87
C SER A 179 -0.40 -7.12 14.43
N TYR A 180 -0.93 -6.03 13.88
CA TYR A 180 -0.37 -5.39 12.70
C TYR A 180 1.04 -4.84 12.97
N CYS A 181 1.84 -4.70 11.92
CA CYS A 181 3.18 -4.10 11.98
C CYS A 181 3.08 -2.57 11.98
N PHE A 182 2.92 -1.95 13.16
CA PHE A 182 2.81 -0.49 13.28
C PHE A 182 3.93 0.15 14.12
N GLN A 183 4.86 -0.66 14.67
CA GLN A 183 5.98 -0.23 15.51
C GLN A 183 7.27 -0.98 15.14
N SER A 184 8.41 -0.47 15.61
CA SER A 184 9.69 -1.18 15.47
C SER A 184 9.64 -2.54 16.16
N ASN A 185 10.40 -3.49 15.62
CA ASN A 185 10.60 -4.83 16.17
C ASN A 185 12.07 -5.23 15.99
N PRO A 186 12.52 -6.42 16.45
CA PRO A 186 13.93 -6.83 16.34
C PRO A 186 14.50 -6.88 14.91
N TRP A 187 13.65 -6.90 13.88
CA TRP A 187 14.03 -7.03 12.47
C TRP A 187 13.91 -5.72 11.69
N PHE A 188 13.02 -4.83 12.12
CA PHE A 188 12.65 -3.62 11.39
C PHE A 188 12.50 -2.42 12.32
N GLU A 189 13.12 -1.30 11.94
CA GLU A 189 12.97 -0.02 12.61
C GLU A 189 11.88 0.81 11.91
N LEU A 190 10.85 1.24 12.64
CA LEU A 190 9.90 2.22 12.13
C LEU A 190 10.60 3.57 11.95
N ARG A 191 10.61 4.08 10.72
CA ARG A 191 11.29 5.33 10.37
C ARG A 191 10.34 6.48 10.10
N HIS A 192 9.17 6.18 9.56
CA HIS A 192 8.20 7.20 9.21
C HIS A 192 6.79 6.65 9.16
N THR A 193 5.82 7.50 9.50
CA THR A 193 4.40 7.19 9.37
C THR A 193 3.72 8.36 8.67
N ILE A 194 3.04 8.06 7.56
CA ILE A 194 2.12 9.02 6.94
C ILE A 194 0.72 8.71 7.44
N ALA A 195 0.14 9.64 8.19
CA ALA A 195 -1.24 9.55 8.63
C ALA A 195 -2.20 9.57 7.43
N ALA A 196 -3.23 8.73 7.51
CA ALA A 196 -4.34 8.80 6.59
C ALA A 196 -5.08 10.13 6.75
N LYS A 197 -5.64 10.59 5.63
CA LYS A 197 -6.53 11.74 5.54
C LYS A 197 -7.47 11.46 4.38
N TRP A 198 -8.74 11.81 4.51
CA TRP A 198 -9.69 11.68 3.40
C TRP A 198 -9.10 12.25 2.11
N ASN A 199 -9.18 11.49 1.02
CA ASN A 199 -8.72 11.87 -0.32
C ASN A 199 -7.22 12.26 -0.40
N ARG A 200 -6.40 11.80 0.56
CA ARG A 200 -4.94 11.81 0.43
C ARG A 200 -4.49 10.59 -0.35
N ALA A 201 -3.66 10.82 -1.35
CA ALA A 201 -2.89 9.79 -2.02
C ALA A 201 -1.43 9.85 -1.57
N ILE A 202 -0.87 8.68 -1.28
CA ILE A 202 0.58 8.50 -1.14
C ILE A 202 1.10 7.69 -2.31
N PHE A 203 2.34 7.94 -2.72
CA PHE A 203 3.07 7.16 -3.71
C PHE A 203 4.49 6.91 -3.22
N TYR A 204 4.97 5.68 -3.34
CA TYR A 204 6.30 5.29 -2.87
C TYR A 204 6.86 4.15 -3.72
N GLU A 205 8.17 3.94 -3.68
CA GLU A 205 8.78 2.78 -4.33
C GLU A 205 8.40 1.51 -3.58
N GLY A 206 7.85 0.52 -4.28
CA GLY A 206 7.43 -0.75 -3.65
C GLY A 206 8.60 -1.62 -3.21
N THR A 207 9.85 -1.18 -3.37
CA THR A 207 11.04 -1.80 -2.77
C THR A 207 11.29 -1.32 -1.33
N VAL A 208 10.55 -0.33 -0.85
CA VAL A 208 10.64 0.15 0.54
C VAL A 208 9.74 -0.71 1.42
N PHE A 209 10.25 -1.17 2.57
CA PHE A 209 9.45 -1.91 3.53
C PHE A 209 8.36 -1.02 4.12
N HIS A 210 7.11 -1.47 4.04
CA HIS A 210 5.96 -0.71 4.49
C HIS A 210 4.85 -1.62 5.04
N ALA A 211 3.94 -1.02 5.81
CA ALA A 211 2.76 -1.69 6.35
C ALA A 211 1.64 -0.68 6.64
N ALA A 212 0.41 -1.16 6.79
CA ALA A 212 -0.68 -0.32 7.28
C ALA A 212 -0.44 0.05 8.76
N HIS A 213 -0.57 1.33 9.10
CA HIS A 213 -0.46 1.82 10.48
C HIS A 213 -1.77 1.58 11.25
N ILE A 214 -2.09 0.31 11.55
CA ILE A 214 -3.31 -0.07 12.26
C ILE A 214 -2.95 -0.39 13.71
N THR A 215 -3.39 0.46 14.63
CA THR A 215 -3.12 0.31 16.07
C THR A 215 -4.26 -0.37 16.82
N ASP A 216 -5.49 -0.34 16.27
CA ASP A 216 -6.67 -0.99 16.84
C ASP A 216 -7.48 -1.70 15.75
N ALA A 217 -7.34 -3.02 15.65
CA ALA A 217 -8.05 -3.84 14.66
C ALA A 217 -9.57 -3.89 14.91
N ARG A 218 -10.05 -3.55 16.12
CA ARG A 218 -11.48 -3.58 16.47
C ARG A 218 -12.29 -2.51 15.73
N LEU A 219 -11.62 -1.49 15.19
CA LEU A 219 -12.23 -0.46 14.36
C LEU A 219 -12.43 -0.90 12.91
N LEU A 220 -11.81 -2.01 12.49
CA LEU A 220 -11.92 -2.51 11.12
C LEU A 220 -13.31 -3.08 10.87
N SER A 221 -13.86 -2.73 9.71
CA SER A 221 -15.21 -3.11 9.29
C SER A 221 -15.19 -3.56 7.83
N ASP A 222 -16.07 -4.49 7.47
CA ASP A 222 -16.31 -4.90 6.10
C ASP A 222 -17.48 -4.14 5.44
N GLN A 223 -18.11 -3.22 6.18
CA GLN A 223 -19.11 -2.28 5.70
C GLN A 223 -18.39 -1.09 5.03
N VAL A 224 -18.61 -0.88 3.73
CA VAL A 224 -17.84 0.09 2.92
C VAL A 224 -17.73 1.49 3.54
N LEU A 225 -18.83 2.00 4.10
CA LEU A 225 -18.87 3.36 4.67
C LEU A 225 -18.20 3.49 6.04
N GLN A 226 -17.89 2.37 6.69
CA GLN A 226 -17.23 2.30 8.01
C GLN A 226 -15.85 1.65 7.91
N SER A 227 -15.47 1.16 6.73
CA SER A 227 -14.25 0.40 6.55
C SER A 227 -13.06 1.31 6.35
N ARG A 228 -11.88 0.74 6.56
CA ARG A 228 -10.63 1.33 6.07
C ARG A 228 -10.53 1.14 4.55
N LEU A 229 -11.39 1.82 3.80
CA LEU A 229 -11.45 1.74 2.34
C LEU A 229 -10.27 2.48 1.71
N CYS A 230 -9.46 1.75 0.95
CA CYS A 230 -8.36 2.30 0.18
C CYS A 230 -8.46 1.95 -1.29
N LEU A 231 -8.08 2.89 -2.15
CA LEU A 231 -7.79 2.63 -3.55
C LEU A 231 -6.28 2.48 -3.72
N ASN A 232 -5.83 1.26 -4.02
CA ASN A 232 -4.42 0.96 -4.23
C ASN A 232 -4.11 0.94 -5.72
N ALA A 233 -2.97 1.51 -6.11
CA ALA A 233 -2.46 1.44 -7.47
C ALA A 233 -1.01 0.97 -7.49
N PHE A 234 -0.66 0.13 -8.46
CA PHE A 234 0.69 -0.42 -8.64
C PHE A 234 1.17 -0.13 -10.06
N PHE A 235 2.44 0.24 -10.19
CA PHE A 235 3.06 0.63 -11.44
C PHE A 235 4.36 -0.14 -11.62
N ARG A 236 4.49 -0.88 -12.72
CA ARG A 236 5.77 -1.51 -13.10
C ARG A 236 6.41 -0.69 -14.19
N PHE A 237 7.68 -0.34 -14.06
CA PHE A 237 8.33 0.57 -15.00
C PHE A 237 9.80 0.26 -15.21
N LYS A 238 10.37 0.78 -16.32
CA LYS A 238 11.80 0.91 -16.50
C LYS A 238 12.31 2.21 -15.91
N LYS A 239 13.40 2.15 -15.16
CA LYS A 239 14.11 3.33 -14.64
C LYS A 239 14.95 3.98 -15.74
N GLN A 240 15.28 5.25 -15.56
CA GLN A 240 16.33 5.92 -16.33
C GLN A 240 17.68 5.29 -15.99
N ALA A 241 18.59 5.22 -16.95
CA ALA A 241 19.96 4.85 -16.64
C ALA A 241 20.54 5.89 -15.69
N MET A 242 21.21 5.45 -14.61
CA MET A 242 21.97 6.37 -13.78
C MET A 242 23.04 7.01 -14.67
N GLN A 243 22.99 8.34 -14.82
CA GLN A 243 24.12 9.07 -15.40
C GLN A 243 25.20 9.07 -14.33
N THR A 244 26.26 8.29 -14.56
CA THR A 244 27.51 8.31 -13.80
C THR A 244 28.24 9.62 -14.00
#